data_AF-A0A6A3DEV7-F1
#
_entry.id   AF-A0A6A3DEV7-F1
#
_cell.length_a   1.000
_cell.length_b   1.000
_cell.length_c   1.000
_cell.angle_alpha   90.00
_cell.angle_beta   90.00
_cell.angle_gamma   90.00
#
_symmetry.space_group_name_H-M   'P 1'
#
loop_
_entity.id
_entity.type
_entity.pdbx_description
1 polymer ?
#
loop_
_entity_poly.entity_id
_entity_poly.type
_entity_poly.pdbx_seq_one_letter_code
_entity_poly.pdbx_strand_id
1 'polypeptide(L)'
;MAAPGHRNHEDDAVARIKLFYMYSWTLTEYHDAIANPVLYDKIAAKLDATCISDVNDEDDGQDKLSETEKKNRALEYKYYYAGGSGRFMFQYTTGNVIEALKYAVDEAEYMGNLAMCSFGNFHIDFTSKLYDMQRDESLDGERLPVSSYVSDLFVIKSGMGVIAALAHRLMGERNPSMDDFYFKWLLLVLILRRVVTLQGGKKDDDVRLPHTPIITFDPKKHFRKEEYRNLYSGVVTKCHEDDTYDIEYEGGKKVTRVPVELISLPVEEGACDMKLKVKDEVKARLKPNITGNRRWLRPIDTKWNQGSYDAVYFDMEAGNAIFLKATRSDSLDFKTIFVQEVLLKLESAGMEISDVEVFFVTTKDQLCNFKMGNVHERYALQKYGVSPKEKHANVRYLDIQIPLEGYQW
;
A
#
# COMPACT_ATOMS: atom_id res chain seq x y z
N MET A 1 -39.36 7.71 -18.41
CA MET A 1 -37.90 7.52 -18.29
C MET A 1 -37.70 6.11 -17.77
N ALA A 2 -37.26 5.18 -18.62
CA ALA A 2 -37.10 3.78 -18.24
C ALA A 2 -35.74 3.57 -17.56
N ALA A 3 -35.71 2.69 -16.55
CA ALA A 3 -34.50 2.27 -15.85
C ALA A 3 -33.46 1.69 -16.83
N PRO A 4 -32.15 1.88 -16.59
CA PRO A 4 -31.09 1.42 -17.48
C PRO A 4 -30.94 -0.10 -17.36
N GLY A 5 -31.66 -0.86 -18.17
CA GLY A 5 -31.57 -2.33 -18.17
C GLY A 5 -32.43 -3.08 -19.20
N HIS A 6 -33.36 -2.42 -19.90
CA HIS A 6 -34.08 -3.04 -21.00
C HIS A 6 -33.70 -2.39 -22.32
N ARG A 7 -32.81 -3.05 -23.08
CA ARG A 7 -32.52 -2.69 -24.47
C ARG A 7 -33.62 -3.23 -25.38
N ASN A 8 -34.01 -2.42 -26.36
CA ASN A 8 -34.90 -2.84 -27.42
C ASN A 8 -34.07 -3.45 -28.57
N HIS A 9 -34.22 -4.75 -28.80
CA HIS A 9 -33.49 -5.47 -29.86
C HIS A 9 -33.78 -4.92 -31.26
N GLU A 10 -34.96 -4.33 -31.48
CA GLU A 10 -35.32 -3.72 -32.77
C GLU A 10 -34.52 -2.44 -33.03
N ASP A 11 -34.32 -1.61 -32.00
CA ASP A 11 -33.52 -0.38 -32.12
C ASP A 11 -32.04 -0.70 -32.36
N ASP A 12 -31.51 -1.73 -31.68
CA ASP A 12 -30.13 -2.19 -31.86
C ASP A 12 -29.88 -2.74 -33.27
N ALA A 13 -30.86 -3.44 -33.86
CA ALA A 13 -30.80 -3.96 -35.22
C ALA A 13 -30.84 -2.84 -36.28
N VAL A 14 -31.70 -1.84 -36.09
CA VAL A 14 -31.77 -0.65 -36.95
C VAL A 14 -30.47 0.15 -36.90
N ALA A 15 -29.89 0.31 -35.71
CA ALA A 15 -28.63 1.01 -35.51
C ALA A 15 -27.38 0.19 -35.91
N ARG A 16 -27.56 -1.06 -36.37
CA ARG A 16 -26.48 -2.03 -36.69
C ARG A 16 -25.46 -2.15 -35.55
N ILE A 17 -25.94 -2.08 -34.30
CA ILE A 17 -25.08 -2.17 -33.13
C ILE A 17 -24.53 -3.60 -33.08
N LYS A 18 -23.20 -3.73 -33.17
CA LYS A 18 -22.50 -5.00 -32.98
C LYS A 18 -21.99 -5.06 -31.56
N LEU A 19 -22.32 -6.15 -30.87
CA LEU A 19 -21.75 -6.47 -29.57
C LEU A 19 -20.30 -6.92 -29.79
N PHE A 20 -19.38 -6.24 -29.11
CA PHE A 20 -17.98 -6.63 -29.06
C PHE A 20 -17.66 -6.97 -27.62
N TYR A 21 -17.30 -8.23 -27.38
CA TYR A 21 -16.79 -8.65 -26.08
C TYR A 21 -15.36 -8.16 -25.94
N MET A 22 -15.14 -7.30 -24.95
CA MET A 22 -13.81 -6.77 -24.64
C MET A 22 -13.37 -7.34 -23.31
N TYR A 23 -12.41 -8.26 -23.35
CA TYR A 23 -11.75 -8.80 -22.16
C TYR A 23 -10.98 -7.70 -21.43
N SER A 24 -10.70 -7.96 -20.16
CA SER A 24 -9.81 -7.09 -19.38
C SER A 24 -8.40 -7.12 -19.94
N TRP A 25 -7.77 -5.95 -20.01
CA TRP A 25 -6.40 -5.79 -20.52
C TRP A 25 -5.42 -5.74 -19.36
N THR A 26 -4.24 -6.29 -19.58
CA THR A 26 -3.10 -6.14 -18.67
C THR A 26 -2.46 -4.77 -18.82
N LEU A 27 -1.73 -4.32 -17.79
CA LEU A 27 -0.94 -3.09 -17.89
C LEU A 27 0.08 -3.13 -19.04
N THR A 28 0.66 -4.29 -19.34
CA THR A 28 1.56 -4.47 -20.49
C THR A 28 0.85 -4.19 -21.81
N GLU A 29 -0.36 -4.75 -22.00
CA GLU A 29 -1.16 -4.50 -23.21
C GLU A 29 -1.53 -3.01 -23.33
N TYR A 30 -1.80 -2.33 -22.22
CA TYR A 30 -1.99 -0.89 -22.26
C TYR A 30 -0.72 -0.10 -22.61
N HIS A 31 0.45 -0.50 -22.12
CA HIS A 31 1.73 0.10 -22.53
C HIS A 31 1.95 -0.04 -24.04
N ASP A 32 1.71 -1.24 -24.59
CA ASP A 32 1.82 -1.50 -26.02
C ASP A 32 0.83 -0.63 -26.82
N ALA A 33 -0.37 -0.40 -26.28
CA ALA A 33 -1.38 0.44 -26.92
C ALA A 33 -0.98 1.92 -26.97
N ILE A 34 -0.47 2.47 -25.87
CA ILE A 34 -0.08 3.89 -25.82
C ILE A 34 1.21 4.19 -26.61
N ALA A 35 1.97 3.16 -26.99
CA ALA A 35 3.09 3.30 -27.92
C ALA A 35 2.62 3.73 -29.33
N ASN A 36 1.34 3.49 -29.68
CA ASN A 36 0.76 4.00 -30.92
C ASN A 36 0.34 5.48 -30.76
N PRO A 37 0.98 6.43 -31.49
CA PRO A 37 0.71 7.86 -31.33
C PRO A 37 -0.74 8.23 -31.70
N VAL A 38 -1.32 7.59 -32.72
CA VAL A 38 -2.70 7.87 -33.18
C VAL A 38 -3.72 7.48 -32.11
N LEU A 39 -3.47 6.39 -31.39
CA LEU A 39 -4.32 5.99 -30.27
C LEU A 39 -4.10 6.92 -29.08
N TYR A 40 -2.84 7.19 -28.73
CA TYR A 40 -2.47 8.02 -27.60
C TYR A 40 -3.12 9.41 -27.68
N ASP A 41 -3.04 10.08 -28.83
CA ASP A 41 -3.61 11.43 -29.02
C ASP A 41 -5.12 11.48 -28.73
N LYS A 42 -5.84 10.38 -28.95
CA LYS A 42 -7.29 10.29 -28.66
C LYS A 42 -7.60 10.11 -27.18
N ILE A 43 -6.69 9.48 -26.42
CA ILE A 43 -6.92 9.10 -25.03
C ILE A 43 -6.09 9.90 -24.02
N ALA A 44 -5.15 10.73 -24.48
CA ALA A 44 -4.24 11.48 -23.61
C ALA A 44 -4.98 12.29 -22.54
N ALA A 45 -6.08 12.95 -22.93
CA ALA A 45 -6.94 13.71 -22.01
C ALA A 45 -7.69 12.85 -20.98
N LYS A 46 -7.70 11.52 -21.12
CA LYS A 46 -8.31 10.55 -20.19
C LYS A 46 -7.28 9.92 -19.25
N LEU A 47 -5.99 10.06 -19.55
CA LEU A 47 -4.89 9.70 -18.66
C LEU A 47 -4.58 10.87 -17.73
N ASP A 48 -5.62 11.36 -17.05
CA ASP A 48 -5.65 12.54 -16.18
C ASP A 48 -5.38 12.20 -14.71
N ALA A 49 -5.05 10.95 -14.40
CA ALA A 49 -4.78 10.50 -13.05
C ALA A 49 -3.44 11.06 -12.57
N THR A 50 -3.47 11.81 -11.48
CA THR A 50 -2.29 12.13 -10.69
C THR A 50 -2.18 11.15 -9.53
N CYS A 51 -0.97 10.76 -9.14
CA CYS A 51 -0.79 9.98 -7.92
C CYS A 51 -1.25 10.80 -6.72
N ILE A 52 -2.34 10.34 -6.09
CA ILE A 52 -2.86 10.83 -4.82
C ILE A 52 -2.32 9.88 -3.76
N SER A 53 -1.02 9.96 -3.47
CA SER A 53 -0.49 9.29 -2.28
C SER A 53 -0.62 10.21 -1.08
N ASP A 54 -0.87 9.62 0.09
CA ASP A 54 -1.07 10.38 1.33
C ASP A 54 0.25 10.91 1.90
N VAL A 55 1.39 10.31 1.51
CA VAL A 55 2.69 10.54 2.17
C VAL A 55 3.82 11.03 1.27
N ASN A 56 3.69 10.98 -0.06
CA ASN A 56 4.78 11.44 -0.93
C ASN A 56 4.66 12.92 -1.23
N ASP A 57 5.77 13.49 -1.69
CA ASP A 57 5.82 14.84 -2.22
C ASP A 57 5.11 14.95 -3.58
N GLU A 58 4.50 16.11 -3.79
CA GLU A 58 3.88 16.45 -5.07
C GLU A 58 4.93 16.79 -6.14
N ASP A 59 6.05 17.41 -5.71
CA ASP A 59 7.14 17.92 -6.54
C ASP A 59 8.34 16.97 -6.59
N ASP A 60 8.10 15.73 -7.02
CA ASP A 60 9.12 14.69 -7.06
C ASP A 60 9.97 14.73 -8.34
N GLY A 61 10.29 15.93 -8.84
CA GLY A 61 11.13 16.12 -10.02
C GLY A 61 10.53 15.57 -11.32
N GLN A 62 9.21 15.65 -11.51
CA GLN A 62 8.53 15.24 -12.75
C GLN A 62 9.15 15.89 -14.01
N ASP A 63 9.77 17.05 -13.86
CA ASP A 63 10.46 17.79 -14.93
C ASP A 63 11.70 17.07 -15.49
N LYS A 64 12.28 16.11 -14.76
CA LYS A 64 13.44 15.34 -15.22
C LYS A 64 13.08 14.08 -16.02
N LEU A 65 11.80 13.69 -16.06
CA LEU A 65 11.35 12.51 -16.78
C LEU A 65 11.26 12.77 -18.28
N SER A 66 11.66 11.77 -19.07
CA SER A 66 11.40 11.77 -20.51
C SER A 66 9.89 11.77 -20.78
N GLU A 67 9.49 12.25 -21.96
CA GLU A 67 8.07 12.24 -22.36
C GLU A 67 7.48 10.83 -22.35
N THR A 68 8.24 9.81 -22.72
CA THR A 68 7.81 8.40 -22.65
C THR A 68 7.54 7.97 -21.20
N GLU A 69 8.39 8.36 -20.24
CA GLU A 69 8.18 8.04 -18.83
C GLU A 69 6.97 8.75 -18.25
N LYS A 70 6.74 10.02 -18.62
CA LYS A 70 5.53 10.75 -18.22
C LYS A 70 4.27 10.06 -18.73
N LYS A 71 4.26 9.62 -20.00
CA LYS A 71 3.15 8.86 -20.60
C LYS A 71 2.89 7.55 -19.85
N ASN A 72 3.94 6.77 -19.61
CA ASN A 72 3.85 5.51 -18.88
C ASN A 72 3.34 5.72 -17.46
N ARG A 73 3.80 6.77 -16.79
CA ARG A 73 3.38 7.10 -15.42
C ARG A 73 1.92 7.51 -15.34
N ALA A 74 1.45 8.35 -16.26
CA ALA A 74 0.04 8.73 -16.36
C ALA A 74 -0.87 7.51 -16.62
N LEU A 75 -0.41 6.59 -17.49
CA LEU A 75 -1.10 5.32 -17.72
C LEU A 75 -1.15 4.46 -16.45
N GLU A 76 -0.01 4.27 -15.78
CA GLU A 76 0.07 3.47 -14.55
C GLU A 76 -0.89 4.03 -13.48
N TYR A 77 -0.91 5.35 -13.26
CA TYR A 77 -1.84 5.98 -12.32
C TYR A 77 -3.29 5.81 -12.74
N LYS A 78 -3.59 5.89 -14.04
CA LYS A 78 -4.94 5.59 -14.53
C LYS A 78 -5.30 4.13 -14.29
N TYR A 79 -4.38 3.21 -14.51
CA TYR A 79 -4.56 1.77 -14.33
C TYR A 79 -4.84 1.40 -12.87
N TYR A 80 -4.30 2.14 -11.89
CA TYR A 80 -4.71 1.95 -10.49
C TYR A 80 -6.23 2.08 -10.30
N TYR A 81 -6.88 3.02 -10.99
CA TYR A 81 -8.32 3.25 -10.91
C TYR A 81 -9.13 2.42 -11.91
N ALA A 82 -8.73 2.41 -13.18
CA ALA A 82 -9.44 1.78 -14.28
C ALA A 82 -9.15 0.27 -14.41
N GLY A 83 -7.96 -0.14 -13.98
CA GLY A 83 -7.40 -1.47 -14.11
C GLY A 83 -7.64 -2.06 -15.49
N GLY A 84 -8.19 -3.27 -15.56
CA GLY A 84 -8.41 -3.98 -16.82
C GLY A 84 -9.55 -3.45 -17.69
N SER A 85 -10.36 -2.50 -17.20
CA SER A 85 -11.49 -1.98 -17.96
C SER A 85 -11.03 -0.99 -19.03
N GLY A 86 -10.99 -1.46 -20.29
CA GLY A 86 -10.70 -0.59 -21.43
C GLY A 86 -11.68 0.58 -21.56
N ARG A 87 -12.92 0.43 -21.08
CA ARG A 87 -13.89 1.53 -21.07
C ARG A 87 -13.50 2.61 -20.06
N PHE A 88 -13.12 2.23 -18.85
CA PHE A 88 -12.61 3.18 -17.85
C PHE A 88 -11.26 3.78 -18.25
N MET A 89 -10.42 3.02 -18.94
CA MET A 89 -9.13 3.49 -19.43
C MET A 89 -9.27 4.54 -20.54
N PHE A 90 -10.10 4.28 -21.55
CA PHE A 90 -10.10 5.05 -22.80
C PHE A 90 -11.22 6.08 -22.93
N GLN A 91 -12.34 5.90 -22.22
CA GLN A 91 -13.53 6.75 -22.40
C GLN A 91 -13.69 7.78 -21.29
N TYR A 92 -13.43 7.40 -20.05
CA TYR A 92 -13.79 8.17 -18.86
C TYR A 92 -12.59 8.92 -18.27
N THR A 93 -12.86 10.10 -17.71
CA THR A 93 -11.89 10.80 -16.84
C THR A 93 -11.69 10.02 -15.54
N THR A 94 -10.60 10.25 -14.83
CA THR A 94 -10.32 9.51 -13.58
C THR A 94 -11.37 9.83 -12.52
N GLY A 95 -11.83 11.08 -12.45
CA GLY A 95 -12.96 11.47 -11.58
C GLY A 95 -14.23 10.67 -11.86
N ASN A 96 -14.61 10.50 -13.14
CA ASN A 96 -15.79 9.70 -13.50
C ASN A 96 -15.62 8.21 -13.15
N VAL A 97 -14.41 7.66 -13.27
CA VAL A 97 -14.13 6.27 -12.87
C VAL A 97 -14.29 6.11 -11.36
N ILE A 98 -13.71 7.02 -10.57
CA ILE A 98 -13.81 7.01 -9.11
C ILE A 98 -15.28 7.08 -8.67
N GLU A 99 -16.05 8.01 -9.23
CA GLU A 99 -17.47 8.18 -8.90
C GLU A 99 -18.27 6.92 -9.24
N ALA A 100 -18.08 6.36 -10.44
CA ALA A 100 -18.77 5.15 -10.87
C ALA A 100 -18.44 3.93 -9.99
N LEU A 101 -17.18 3.78 -9.58
CA LEU A 101 -16.74 2.68 -8.72
C LEU A 101 -17.24 2.85 -7.29
N LYS A 102 -17.17 4.06 -6.71
CA LYS A 102 -17.74 4.34 -5.38
C LYS A 102 -19.23 4.06 -5.34
N TYR A 103 -19.98 4.58 -6.32
CA TYR A 103 -21.40 4.32 -6.44
C TYR A 103 -21.69 2.82 -6.54
N ALA A 104 -20.95 2.08 -7.38
CA ALA A 104 -21.14 0.63 -7.50
C ALA A 104 -20.85 -0.15 -6.20
N VAL A 105 -19.89 0.30 -5.38
CA VAL A 105 -19.61 -0.30 -4.06
C VAL A 105 -20.68 0.07 -3.03
N ASP A 106 -21.21 1.30 -3.08
CA ASP A 106 -22.22 1.79 -2.13
C ASP A 106 -23.59 1.15 -2.36
N GLU A 107 -23.94 0.91 -3.63
CA GLU A 107 -25.19 0.27 -4.04
C GLU A 107 -25.13 -1.26 -3.94
N ALA A 108 -23.98 -1.84 -3.61
CA ALA A 108 -23.89 -3.27 -3.35
C ALA A 108 -24.68 -3.61 -2.09
N GLU A 109 -25.95 -3.96 -2.30
CA GLU A 109 -27.04 -4.14 -1.31
C GLU A 109 -26.68 -5.06 -0.14
N TYR A 110 -25.62 -5.87 -0.29
CA TYR A 110 -24.98 -6.63 0.77
C TYR A 110 -23.46 -6.56 0.58
N MET A 111 -22.72 -5.89 1.48
CA MET A 111 -21.24 -5.87 1.41
C MET A 111 -20.63 -7.27 1.50
N GLY A 112 -21.33 -8.25 2.10
CA GLY A 112 -20.96 -9.66 2.06
C GLY A 112 -20.86 -10.20 0.62
N ASN A 113 -21.63 -9.64 -0.32
CA ASN A 113 -21.59 -10.01 -1.74
C ASN A 113 -20.37 -9.44 -2.47
N LEU A 114 -19.59 -8.51 -1.91
CA LEU A 114 -18.34 -8.05 -2.54
C LEU A 114 -17.24 -9.11 -2.47
N ALA A 115 -17.26 -9.96 -1.43
CA ALA A 115 -16.50 -11.19 -1.45
C ALA A 115 -17.17 -12.21 -2.38
N MET A 116 -18.51 -12.38 -2.32
CA MET A 116 -19.21 -13.42 -3.10
C MET A 116 -19.30 -13.18 -4.61
N CYS A 117 -19.24 -11.95 -5.11
CA CYS A 117 -19.24 -11.64 -6.54
C CYS A 117 -17.94 -12.07 -7.23
N SER A 118 -16.88 -12.30 -6.44
CA SER A 118 -15.68 -13.00 -6.89
C SER A 118 -15.88 -14.52 -7.06
N PHE A 119 -17.04 -15.07 -6.68
CA PHE A 119 -17.27 -16.52 -6.51
C PHE A 119 -18.49 -17.06 -7.30
N GLY A 120 -18.93 -16.36 -8.36
CA GLY A 120 -19.85 -16.91 -9.36
C GLY A 120 -21.35 -16.56 -9.20
N ASN A 121 -22.01 -16.46 -10.37
CA ASN A 121 -23.44 -16.22 -10.66
C ASN A 121 -24.20 -15.14 -9.88
N PHE A 122 -23.84 -13.87 -10.13
CA PHE A 122 -24.71 -12.72 -9.85
C PHE A 122 -24.96 -11.86 -11.10
N HIS A 123 -26.17 -11.29 -11.18
CA HIS A 123 -26.76 -10.62 -12.35
C HIS A 123 -25.86 -9.55 -12.99
N ILE A 124 -25.89 -9.52 -14.33
CA ILE A 124 -24.88 -8.99 -15.26
C ILE A 124 -24.76 -7.46 -15.36
N ASP A 125 -25.59 -6.66 -14.69
CA ASP A 125 -25.62 -5.21 -14.98
C ASP A 125 -24.81 -4.31 -14.02
N PHE A 126 -24.55 -4.73 -12.79
CA PHE A 126 -23.82 -3.92 -11.77
C PHE A 126 -22.41 -4.46 -11.45
N THR A 127 -22.26 -5.79 -11.43
CA THR A 127 -21.00 -6.49 -11.10
C THR A 127 -19.93 -6.32 -12.19
N SER A 128 -20.32 -6.07 -13.44
CA SER A 128 -19.38 -5.90 -14.56
C SER A 128 -18.46 -4.68 -14.44
N LYS A 129 -18.79 -3.72 -13.55
CA LYS A 129 -17.97 -2.53 -13.30
C LYS A 129 -16.92 -2.74 -12.21
N LEU A 130 -17.14 -3.66 -11.29
CA LEU A 130 -16.27 -3.89 -10.13
C LEU A 130 -15.26 -5.02 -10.37
N TYR A 131 -15.52 -5.89 -11.34
CA TYR A 131 -14.73 -7.08 -11.59
C TYR A 131 -14.20 -7.15 -13.01
N ASP A 132 -13.07 -7.83 -13.19
CA ASP A 132 -12.46 -8.10 -14.47
C ASP A 132 -13.26 -9.11 -15.31
N MET A 133 -12.97 -9.13 -16.61
CA MET A 133 -13.48 -10.12 -17.56
C MET A 133 -12.32 -10.94 -18.11
N GLN A 134 -12.20 -12.18 -17.63
CA GLN A 134 -11.14 -13.10 -18.03
C GLN A 134 -11.40 -13.75 -19.38
N ARG A 135 -10.32 -14.17 -20.05
CA ARG A 135 -10.34 -14.79 -21.40
C ARG A 135 -10.72 -16.27 -21.39
N ASP A 136 -10.65 -16.93 -20.24
CA ASP A 136 -10.81 -18.36 -20.12
C ASP A 136 -12.23 -18.71 -19.63
N GLU A 137 -13.02 -19.35 -20.51
CA GLU A 137 -14.38 -19.83 -20.22
C GLU A 137 -14.38 -21.04 -19.26
N SER A 138 -13.22 -21.65 -18.97
CA SER A 138 -13.11 -22.79 -18.05
C SER A 138 -13.09 -22.42 -16.56
N LEU A 139 -12.93 -21.13 -16.24
CA LEU A 139 -12.95 -20.57 -14.88
C LEU A 139 -14.33 -19.96 -14.57
N ASP A 140 -15.38 -20.74 -14.81
CA ASP A 140 -16.76 -20.27 -14.76
C ASP A 140 -17.11 -19.75 -13.34
N GLY A 141 -17.08 -18.42 -13.17
CA GLY A 141 -17.53 -17.71 -11.98
C GLY A 141 -16.47 -16.94 -11.17
N GLU A 142 -15.17 -17.17 -11.34
CA GLU A 142 -14.14 -16.48 -10.54
C GLU A 142 -13.69 -15.16 -11.18
N ARG A 143 -13.86 -14.04 -10.47
CA ARG A 143 -13.46 -12.71 -10.97
C ARG A 143 -12.64 -11.92 -9.96
N LEU A 144 -11.58 -11.26 -10.42
CA LEU A 144 -10.79 -10.33 -9.62
C LEU A 144 -11.40 -8.93 -9.66
N PRO A 145 -11.20 -8.09 -8.64
CA PRO A 145 -11.52 -6.69 -8.74
C PRO A 145 -10.89 -6.07 -9.99
N VAL A 146 -11.66 -5.28 -10.72
CA VAL A 146 -11.25 -4.73 -12.02
C VAL A 146 -9.99 -3.87 -11.92
N SER A 147 -9.72 -3.29 -10.73
CA SER A 147 -8.58 -2.42 -10.45
C SER A 147 -8.17 -2.46 -8.98
N SER A 148 -6.92 -2.05 -8.69
CA SER A 148 -6.40 -1.92 -7.33
C SER A 148 -7.22 -0.96 -6.47
N TYR A 149 -7.80 0.08 -7.07
CA TYR A 149 -8.68 1.01 -6.37
C TYR A 149 -9.97 0.36 -5.85
N VAL A 150 -10.57 -0.55 -6.63
CA VAL A 150 -11.74 -1.32 -6.14
C VAL A 150 -11.36 -2.16 -4.94
N SER A 151 -10.18 -2.79 -4.96
CA SER A 151 -9.63 -3.52 -3.82
C SER A 151 -9.50 -2.65 -2.57
N ASP A 152 -9.20 -1.36 -2.72
CA ASP A 152 -9.15 -0.42 -1.59
C ASP A 152 -10.50 -0.06 -1.03
N LEU A 153 -11.46 0.23 -1.92
CA LEU A 153 -12.84 0.47 -1.50
C LEU A 153 -13.35 -0.74 -0.71
N PHE A 154 -13.02 -1.93 -1.20
CA PHE A 154 -13.30 -3.20 -0.55
C PHE A 154 -12.63 -3.32 0.83
N VAL A 155 -11.32 -3.07 0.99
CA VAL A 155 -10.63 -3.03 2.31
C VAL A 155 -11.33 -2.09 3.28
N ILE A 156 -11.66 -0.88 2.84
CA ILE A 156 -12.22 0.19 3.67
C ILE A 156 -13.67 -0.14 4.08
N LYS A 157 -14.45 -0.70 3.16
CA LYS A 157 -15.88 -1.01 3.36
C LYS A 157 -16.09 -2.35 4.08
N SER A 158 -15.13 -3.28 4.02
CA SER A 158 -15.25 -4.61 4.63
C SER A 158 -15.63 -4.57 6.11
N GLY A 159 -16.82 -5.09 6.41
CA GLY A 159 -17.26 -5.40 7.77
C GLY A 159 -16.79 -6.78 8.24
N MET A 160 -17.11 -7.13 9.49
CA MET A 160 -16.70 -8.40 10.10
C MET A 160 -17.22 -9.64 9.36
N GLY A 161 -18.42 -9.58 8.77
CA GLY A 161 -18.96 -10.68 7.94
C GLY A 161 -18.15 -10.94 6.67
N VAL A 162 -17.59 -9.89 6.04
CA VAL A 162 -16.71 -10.04 4.86
C VAL A 162 -15.39 -10.68 5.24
N ILE A 163 -14.82 -10.28 6.39
CA ILE A 163 -13.60 -10.89 6.94
C ILE A 163 -13.82 -12.37 7.19
N ALA A 164 -14.95 -12.73 7.80
CA ALA A 164 -15.30 -14.11 8.10
C ALA A 164 -15.42 -14.95 6.82
N ALA A 165 -16.11 -14.44 5.80
CA ALA A 165 -16.26 -15.12 4.51
C ALA A 165 -14.91 -15.31 3.77
N LEU A 166 -14.06 -14.29 3.74
CA LEU A 166 -12.72 -14.37 3.15
C LEU A 166 -11.85 -15.39 3.89
N ALA A 167 -11.85 -15.36 5.22
CA ALA A 167 -11.11 -16.31 6.03
C ALA A 167 -11.59 -17.75 5.79
N HIS A 168 -12.91 -17.99 5.77
CA HIS A 168 -13.49 -19.31 5.51
C HIS A 168 -13.06 -19.88 4.15
N ARG A 169 -13.15 -19.08 3.08
CA ARG A 169 -12.70 -19.53 1.74
C ARG A 169 -11.22 -19.93 1.77
N LEU A 170 -10.36 -19.07 2.33
CA LEU A 170 -8.91 -19.29 2.35
C LEU A 170 -8.52 -20.51 3.19
N MET A 171 -9.40 -20.96 4.10
CA MET A 171 -9.26 -22.22 4.86
C MET A 171 -9.85 -23.44 4.13
N GLY A 172 -10.68 -23.26 3.10
CA GLY A 172 -11.37 -24.32 2.38
C GLY A 172 -10.67 -24.73 1.08
N GLU A 173 -10.95 -24.01 -0.01
CA GLU A 173 -10.48 -24.34 -1.37
C GLU A 173 -9.21 -23.56 -1.72
N ARG A 174 -8.30 -24.22 -2.46
CA ARG A 174 -6.98 -23.66 -2.81
C ARG A 174 -6.93 -23.27 -4.28
N ASN A 175 -6.98 -21.96 -4.58
CA ASN A 175 -6.60 -21.43 -5.89
C ASN A 175 -5.39 -20.50 -5.71
N PRO A 176 -4.13 -20.99 -5.88
CA PRO A 176 -2.93 -20.24 -5.48
C PRO A 176 -2.83 -18.82 -6.03
N SER A 177 -3.23 -18.58 -7.28
CA SER A 177 -3.12 -17.26 -7.92
C SER A 177 -4.11 -16.24 -7.36
N MET A 178 -5.33 -16.69 -7.05
CA MET A 178 -6.41 -15.87 -6.51
C MET A 178 -6.31 -15.74 -4.99
N ASP A 179 -5.84 -16.79 -4.33
CA ASP A 179 -5.65 -16.87 -2.89
C ASP A 179 -4.64 -15.83 -2.41
N ASP A 180 -3.55 -15.58 -3.14
CA ASP A 180 -2.59 -14.52 -2.80
C ASP A 180 -3.27 -13.14 -2.74
N PHE A 181 -4.18 -12.87 -3.68
CA PHE A 181 -4.95 -11.63 -3.70
C PHE A 181 -5.88 -11.50 -2.51
N TYR A 182 -6.73 -12.51 -2.28
CA TYR A 182 -7.68 -12.48 -1.18
C TYR A 182 -6.98 -12.50 0.18
N PHE A 183 -5.85 -13.17 0.29
CA PHE A 183 -5.06 -13.24 1.52
C PHE A 183 -4.35 -11.92 1.81
N LYS A 184 -3.81 -11.23 0.79
CA LYS A 184 -3.34 -9.85 0.92
C LYS A 184 -4.45 -8.92 1.42
N TRP A 185 -5.63 -9.02 0.82
CA TRP A 185 -6.78 -8.20 1.22
C TRP A 185 -7.18 -8.49 2.68
N LEU A 186 -7.28 -9.77 3.05
CA LEU A 186 -7.59 -10.19 4.41
C LEU A 186 -6.57 -9.62 5.42
N LEU A 187 -5.27 -9.71 5.13
CA LEU A 187 -4.21 -9.16 5.98
C LEU A 187 -4.40 -7.65 6.20
N LEU A 188 -4.61 -6.87 5.14
CA LEU A 188 -4.78 -5.42 5.23
C LEU A 188 -6.02 -5.04 6.04
N VAL A 189 -7.15 -5.75 5.85
CA VAL A 189 -8.37 -5.50 6.64
C VAL A 189 -8.15 -5.81 8.11
N LEU A 190 -7.45 -6.90 8.43
CA LEU A 190 -7.20 -7.28 9.83
C LEU A 190 -6.25 -6.30 10.53
N ILE A 191 -5.23 -5.78 9.84
CA ILE A 191 -4.37 -4.70 10.35
C ILE A 191 -5.21 -3.46 10.62
N LEU A 192 -6.03 -3.03 9.66
CA LEU A 192 -6.89 -1.85 9.79
C LEU A 192 -7.86 -1.98 10.98
N ARG A 193 -8.42 -3.17 11.17
CA ARG A 193 -9.39 -3.48 12.23
C ARG A 193 -8.72 -3.78 13.58
N ARG A 194 -7.38 -3.92 13.61
CA ARG A 194 -6.59 -4.21 14.82
C ARG A 194 -6.94 -5.56 15.46
N VAL A 195 -7.18 -6.58 14.63
CA VAL A 195 -7.63 -7.91 15.09
C VAL A 195 -6.68 -9.03 14.65
N VAL A 196 -5.39 -8.69 14.51
CA VAL A 196 -4.35 -9.61 14.06
C VAL A 196 -3.18 -9.64 15.02
N THR A 197 -2.70 -10.85 15.29
CA THR A 197 -1.35 -11.10 15.79
C THR A 197 -0.62 -12.01 14.81
N LEU A 198 0.67 -11.77 14.63
CA LEU A 198 1.52 -12.68 13.86
C LEU A 198 2.12 -13.71 14.80
N GLN A 199 1.85 -14.98 14.53
CA GLN A 199 2.34 -16.12 15.33
C GLN A 199 3.28 -17.00 14.51
N GLY A 200 4.00 -17.90 15.18
CA GLY A 200 4.94 -18.83 14.57
C GLY A 200 6.40 -18.41 14.77
N GLY A 201 7.29 -19.39 14.95
CA GLY A 201 8.65 -19.15 15.43
C GLY A 201 9.00 -20.13 16.56
N LYS A 202 9.95 -19.76 17.43
CA LYS A 202 10.15 -20.49 18.71
C LYS A 202 8.96 -20.20 19.64
N LYS A 203 8.66 -21.10 20.60
CA LYS A 203 7.61 -20.87 21.63
C LYS A 203 7.85 -19.51 22.31
N ASP A 204 6.79 -18.69 22.44
CA ASP A 204 6.73 -17.32 23.01
C ASP A 204 7.20 -16.13 22.13
N ASP A 205 7.25 -16.27 20.80
CA ASP A 205 7.66 -15.18 19.88
C ASP A 205 6.49 -14.51 19.14
N ASP A 206 5.42 -14.17 19.87
CA ASP A 206 4.25 -13.50 19.30
C ASP A 206 4.57 -12.04 18.94
N VAL A 207 4.44 -11.70 17.66
CA VAL A 207 4.68 -10.34 17.18
C VAL A 207 3.35 -9.58 17.11
N ARG A 208 3.22 -8.57 17.97
CA ARG A 208 2.11 -7.61 17.93
C ARG A 208 2.44 -6.51 16.93
N LEU A 209 1.73 -6.49 15.81
CA LEU A 209 1.86 -5.43 14.82
C LEU A 209 1.34 -4.09 15.39
N PRO A 210 1.93 -2.94 15.03
CA PRO A 210 1.42 -1.64 15.42
C PRO A 210 -0.04 -1.41 15.00
N HIS A 211 -0.88 -0.96 15.94
CA HIS A 211 -2.32 -0.74 15.72
C HIS A 211 -2.61 0.66 15.15
N THR A 212 -2.15 0.92 13.93
CA THR A 212 -2.22 2.24 13.30
C THR A 212 -3.00 2.20 11.97
N PRO A 213 -3.61 3.31 11.53
CA PRO A 213 -4.28 3.38 10.24
C PRO A 213 -3.35 3.04 9.08
N ILE A 214 -3.94 2.49 8.02
CA ILE A 214 -3.28 2.28 6.74
C ILE A 214 -3.51 3.50 5.86
N ILE A 215 -2.43 4.05 5.32
CA ILE A 215 -2.42 5.13 4.33
C ILE A 215 -1.62 4.67 3.10
N THR A 216 -1.72 5.40 2.00
CA THR A 216 -1.12 5.01 0.72
C THR A 216 0.16 5.76 0.42
N PHE A 217 1.09 5.08 -0.27
CA PHE A 217 2.31 5.69 -0.78
C PHE A 217 2.66 5.17 -2.17
N ASP A 218 3.34 5.98 -2.98
CA ASP A 218 3.99 5.59 -4.23
C ASP A 218 5.45 5.26 -3.92
N PRO A 219 5.88 3.99 -4.01
CA PRO A 219 7.26 3.58 -3.76
C PRO A 219 8.29 4.23 -4.68
N LYS A 220 7.84 4.75 -5.83
CA LYS A 220 8.70 5.42 -6.81
C LYS A 220 8.98 6.87 -6.43
N LYS A 221 8.25 7.45 -5.45
CA LYS A 221 8.39 8.85 -5.04
C LYS A 221 9.12 9.04 -3.72
N HIS A 222 9.75 10.21 -3.53
CA HIS A 222 10.27 10.61 -2.22
C HIS A 222 9.15 10.85 -1.20
N PHE A 223 9.49 10.68 0.07
CA PHE A 223 8.57 10.94 1.18
C PHE A 223 8.50 12.43 1.50
N ARG A 224 7.30 12.91 1.81
CA ARG A 224 7.06 14.27 2.23
C ARG A 224 7.69 14.57 3.57
N LYS A 225 8.47 15.65 3.61
CA LYS A 225 9.08 16.18 4.82
C LYS A 225 8.20 17.25 5.44
N GLU A 226 7.93 17.10 6.72
CA GLU A 226 7.30 18.11 7.57
C GLU A 226 8.40 18.84 8.34
N GLU A 227 8.88 19.95 7.78
CA GLU A 227 9.88 20.79 8.41
C GLU A 227 9.26 21.85 9.32
N TYR A 228 9.76 21.92 10.56
CA TYR A 228 9.34 22.93 11.52
C TYR A 228 10.31 24.12 11.49
N ARG A 229 9.87 25.22 10.87
CA ARG A 229 10.70 26.44 10.75
C ARG A 229 10.79 27.25 12.04
N ASN A 230 9.74 27.18 12.86
CA ASN A 230 9.64 27.95 14.09
C ASN A 230 10.56 27.38 15.17
N LEU A 231 11.15 28.29 15.93
CA LEU A 231 11.89 27.98 17.15
C LEU A 231 10.91 27.98 18.32
N TYR A 232 11.00 26.95 19.15
CA TYR A 232 10.21 26.80 20.36
C TYR A 232 11.13 26.83 21.57
N SER A 233 10.72 27.54 22.61
CA SER A 233 11.42 27.51 23.90
C SER A 233 11.34 26.11 24.50
N GLY A 234 12.45 25.68 25.08
CA GLY A 234 12.54 24.40 25.79
C GLY A 234 13.75 24.36 26.71
N VAL A 235 13.81 23.31 27.51
CA VAL A 235 14.87 23.07 28.49
C VAL A 235 15.59 21.78 28.14
N VAL A 236 16.92 21.81 28.18
CA VAL A 236 17.75 20.61 27.99
C VAL A 236 17.56 19.69 29.21
N THR A 237 17.06 18.49 28.96
CA THR A 237 16.82 17.45 29.98
C THR A 237 17.92 16.40 30.02
N LYS A 238 18.64 16.19 28.92
CA LYS A 238 19.79 15.27 28.82
C LYS A 238 20.75 15.72 27.71
N CYS A 239 22.05 15.55 27.95
CA CYS A 239 23.10 15.71 26.94
C CYS A 239 23.67 14.34 26.58
N HIS A 240 23.86 14.06 25.30
CA HIS A 240 24.48 12.82 24.80
C HIS A 240 25.91 13.10 24.31
N GLU A 241 26.71 12.04 24.14
CA GLU A 241 28.11 12.15 23.70
C GLU A 241 28.25 12.53 22.21
N ASP A 242 27.21 12.29 21.41
CA ASP A 242 27.12 12.53 19.97
C ASP A 242 26.67 13.95 19.60
N ASP A 243 26.77 14.90 20.54
CA ASP A 243 26.32 16.29 20.41
C ASP A 243 24.82 16.46 20.08
N THR A 244 24.02 15.49 20.51
CA THR A 244 22.56 15.58 20.55
C THR A 244 22.03 15.79 21.97
N TYR A 245 20.83 16.38 22.08
CA TYR A 245 20.25 16.79 23.36
C TYR A 245 18.78 16.41 23.46
N ASP A 246 18.33 15.93 24.63
CA ASP A 246 16.90 15.73 24.89
C ASP A 246 16.29 17.05 25.38
N ILE A 247 15.23 17.53 24.74
CA ILE A 247 14.60 18.82 25.03
C ILE A 247 13.15 18.60 25.45
N GLU A 248 12.78 19.22 26.57
CA GLU A 248 11.39 19.38 26.99
C GLU A 248 10.93 20.80 26.60
N TYR A 249 10.03 20.90 25.64
CA TYR A 249 9.47 22.16 25.16
C TYR A 249 8.41 22.68 26.15
N GLU A 250 8.18 24.00 26.16
CA GLU A 250 7.19 24.64 27.07
C GLU A 250 5.77 24.05 26.97
N GLY A 251 5.41 23.46 25.82
CA GLY A 251 4.15 22.74 25.63
C GLY A 251 4.11 21.32 26.23
N GLY A 252 5.11 20.91 27.00
CA GLY A 252 5.22 19.59 27.63
C GLY A 252 5.69 18.47 26.67
N LYS A 253 5.93 18.78 25.39
CA LYS A 253 6.47 17.81 24.43
C LYS A 253 7.94 17.53 24.77
N LYS A 254 8.29 16.25 24.89
CA LYS A 254 9.68 15.79 25.04
C LYS A 254 10.18 15.22 23.73
N VAL A 255 11.32 15.68 23.26
CA VAL A 255 11.97 15.16 22.05
C VAL A 255 13.39 14.79 22.40
N THR A 256 13.77 13.56 22.07
CA THR A 256 15.09 13.03 22.37
C THR A 256 16.05 13.23 21.19
N ARG A 257 17.36 13.29 21.49
CA ARG A 257 18.46 13.39 20.52
C ARG A 257 18.31 14.51 19.49
N VAL A 258 17.87 15.70 19.90
CA VAL A 258 17.81 16.89 19.04
C VAL A 258 19.23 17.31 18.67
N PRO A 259 19.60 17.35 17.38
CA PRO A 259 20.91 17.80 16.93
C PRO A 259 21.17 19.25 17.31
N VAL A 260 22.41 19.60 17.66
CA VAL A 260 22.80 20.97 18.03
C VAL A 260 22.44 22.00 16.95
N GLU A 261 22.45 21.63 15.67
CA GLU A 261 22.06 22.48 14.53
C GLU A 261 20.60 22.93 14.54
N LEU A 262 19.72 22.22 15.27
CA LEU A 262 18.33 22.62 15.48
C LEU A 262 18.16 23.51 16.71
N ILE A 263 19.22 23.73 17.50
CA ILE A 263 19.18 24.44 18.77
C ILE A 263 19.88 25.79 18.60
N SER A 264 19.21 26.85 19.05
CA SER A 264 19.74 28.20 19.16
C SER A 264 19.80 28.59 20.63
N LEU A 265 20.97 29.06 21.06
CA LEU A 265 21.17 29.62 22.39
C LEU A 265 20.64 31.05 22.46
N PRO A 266 19.98 31.44 23.55
CA PRO A 266 19.58 32.82 23.77
C PRO A 266 20.72 33.65 24.36
N VAL A 267 21.90 33.75 23.74
CA VAL A 267 22.91 34.77 24.14
C VAL A 267 23.70 35.31 22.93
N GLU A 268 23.97 36.61 23.02
CA GLU A 268 24.59 37.58 22.11
C GLU A 268 25.85 37.10 21.37
N GLU A 269 26.07 37.70 20.19
CA GLU A 269 27.22 37.50 19.29
C GLU A 269 28.53 37.26 20.05
N GLY A 270 29.08 36.05 19.97
CA GLY A 270 30.47 35.80 20.40
C GLY A 270 30.83 34.42 20.94
N ALA A 271 29.90 33.52 21.23
CA ALA A 271 30.22 32.21 21.81
C ALA A 271 30.03 31.06 20.81
N CYS A 272 31.01 30.87 19.94
CA CYS A 272 31.16 29.62 19.20
C CYS A 272 31.75 28.58 20.18
N ASP A 273 31.19 27.37 20.23
CA ASP A 273 31.79 26.17 20.84
C ASP A 273 31.56 25.86 22.34
N MET A 274 30.45 26.32 22.95
CA MET A 274 30.03 25.80 24.26
C MET A 274 29.05 24.62 24.12
N LYS A 275 29.44 23.43 24.59
CA LYS A 275 28.50 22.30 24.79
C LYS A 275 27.40 22.69 25.77
N LEU A 276 26.14 22.41 25.42
CA LEU A 276 24.98 22.68 26.27
C LEU A 276 25.02 21.77 27.51
N LYS A 277 24.45 22.27 28.61
CA LYS A 277 24.33 21.55 29.87
C LYS A 277 22.86 21.26 30.16
N VAL A 278 22.64 20.22 30.97
CA VAL A 278 21.31 19.91 31.49
C VAL A 278 20.80 21.10 32.29
N LYS A 279 19.53 21.46 32.06
CA LYS A 279 18.81 22.66 32.55
C LYS A 279 19.07 23.96 31.79
N ASP A 280 19.88 23.97 30.74
CA ASP A 280 20.00 25.16 29.89
C ASP A 280 18.68 25.45 29.17
N GLU A 281 18.27 26.72 29.20
CA GLU A 281 17.14 27.22 28.42
C GLU A 281 17.60 27.47 26.98
N VAL A 282 16.86 26.90 26.04
CA VAL A 282 17.21 26.94 24.62
C VAL A 282 15.99 27.26 23.77
N LYS A 283 16.24 27.80 22.58
CA LYS A 283 15.24 27.87 21.52
C LYS A 283 15.59 26.81 20.48
N ALA A 284 14.76 25.79 20.31
CA ALA A 284 15.04 24.71 19.38
C ALA A 284 13.92 24.52 18.36
N ARG A 285 14.29 24.12 17.15
CA ARG A 285 13.35 23.62 16.14
C ARG A 285 12.98 22.19 16.48
N LEU A 286 11.72 21.84 16.21
CA LEU A 286 11.32 20.43 16.26
C LEU A 286 12.04 19.66 15.16
N LYS A 287 12.38 18.39 15.45
CA LYS A 287 12.93 17.47 14.46
C LYS A 287 11.98 17.41 13.25
N PRO A 288 12.51 17.43 12.02
CA PRO A 288 11.73 17.13 10.82
C PRO A 288 11.01 15.80 11.00
N ASN A 289 9.75 15.77 10.57
CA ASN A 289 8.96 14.55 10.57
C ASN A 289 8.76 14.10 9.12
N ILE A 290 8.55 12.80 8.92
CA ILE A 290 8.16 12.25 7.63
C ILE A 290 6.66 11.99 7.69
N THR A 291 5.92 12.47 6.69
CA THR A 291 4.48 12.18 6.62
C THR A 291 4.28 10.67 6.57
N GLY A 292 3.41 10.16 7.45
CA GLY A 292 3.21 8.72 7.63
C GLY A 292 4.06 8.07 8.73
N ASN A 293 4.87 8.83 9.48
CA ASN A 293 5.55 8.32 10.68
C ASN A 293 4.54 7.65 11.63
N ARG A 294 4.87 6.43 12.09
CA ARG A 294 4.01 5.56 12.91
C ARG A 294 2.69 5.18 12.25
N ARG A 295 2.68 4.99 10.94
CA ARG A 295 1.52 4.49 10.17
C ARG A 295 1.91 3.30 9.31
N TRP A 296 0.91 2.49 8.98
CA TRP A 296 1.07 1.49 7.93
C TRP A 296 0.92 2.18 6.57
N LEU A 297 1.87 1.93 5.69
CA LEU A 297 1.92 2.41 4.34
C LEU A 297 1.65 1.25 3.38
N ARG A 298 0.64 1.38 2.54
CA ARG A 298 0.35 0.43 1.48
C ARG A 298 0.83 1.01 0.14
N PRO A 299 1.63 0.28 -0.65
CA PRO A 299 2.08 0.76 -1.94
C PRO A 299 0.90 0.88 -2.91
N ILE A 300 0.83 1.99 -3.65
CA ILE A 300 -0.02 2.15 -4.82
C ILE A 300 0.67 1.37 -5.96
N ASP A 301 0.55 0.04 -5.91
CA ASP A 301 1.14 -0.83 -6.94
C ASP A 301 0.18 -0.95 -8.13
N THR A 302 0.67 -0.55 -9.30
CA THR A 302 -0.05 -0.61 -10.58
C THR A 302 0.26 -1.91 -11.33
N LYS A 303 1.32 -2.63 -10.93
CA LYS A 303 1.65 -3.96 -11.44
C LYS A 303 1.33 -4.98 -10.38
N TRP A 304 0.75 -6.10 -10.77
CA TRP A 304 0.49 -7.19 -9.85
C TRP A 304 1.81 -7.70 -9.24
N ASN A 305 1.95 -7.62 -7.92
CA ASN A 305 3.00 -8.30 -7.16
C ASN A 305 4.46 -7.89 -7.50
N GLN A 306 4.72 -6.62 -7.84
CA GLN A 306 6.12 -6.19 -8.08
C GLN A 306 6.90 -5.93 -6.81
N GLY A 307 6.22 -5.54 -5.73
CA GLY A 307 6.85 -5.35 -4.44
C GLY A 307 7.11 -6.66 -3.70
N SER A 308 8.30 -6.75 -3.09
CA SER A 308 8.63 -7.75 -2.07
C SER A 308 7.91 -7.52 -0.72
N TYR A 309 6.92 -6.65 -0.71
CA TYR A 309 6.09 -6.29 0.43
C TYR A 309 4.70 -5.82 -0.06
N ASP A 310 3.71 -5.93 0.80
CA ASP A 310 2.33 -5.47 0.62
C ASP A 310 1.96 -4.34 1.60
N ALA A 311 2.71 -4.19 2.69
CA ALA A 311 2.61 -3.08 3.64
C ALA A 311 3.96 -2.77 4.29
N VAL A 312 4.19 -1.51 4.64
CA VAL A 312 5.39 -1.03 5.33
C VAL A 312 4.98 -0.18 6.53
N TYR A 313 5.54 -0.41 7.70
CA TYR A 313 5.43 0.47 8.86
C TYR A 313 6.80 1.05 9.16
N PHE A 314 6.86 2.29 9.63
CA PHE A 314 8.10 2.86 10.16
C PHE A 314 7.82 3.78 11.35
N ASP A 315 8.79 3.84 12.26
CA ASP A 315 8.80 4.73 13.43
C ASP A 315 10.14 5.44 13.48
N MET A 316 10.13 6.75 13.25
CA MET A 316 11.35 7.56 13.21
C MET A 316 12.03 7.65 14.57
N GLU A 317 11.26 7.63 15.66
CA GLU A 317 11.80 7.75 17.01
C GLU A 317 12.42 6.45 17.50
N ALA A 318 11.83 5.31 17.15
CA ALA A 318 12.37 3.99 17.46
C ALA A 318 13.44 3.54 16.44
N GLY A 319 13.49 4.17 15.27
CA GLY A 319 14.43 3.83 14.20
C GLY A 319 14.14 2.48 13.54
N ASN A 320 12.91 1.98 13.62
CA ASN A 320 12.55 0.66 13.10
C ASN A 320 11.61 0.76 11.88
N ALA A 321 11.78 -0.17 10.94
CA ALA A 321 10.91 -0.35 9.79
C ALA A 321 10.47 -1.82 9.66
N ILE A 322 9.17 -2.04 9.43
CA ILE A 322 8.57 -3.37 9.32
C ILE A 322 7.95 -3.52 7.94
N PHE A 323 8.32 -4.56 7.22
CA PHE A 323 7.76 -4.91 5.91
C PHE A 323 6.93 -6.18 6.05
N LEU A 324 5.71 -6.17 5.54
CA LEU A 324 4.84 -7.34 5.49
C LEU A 324 4.66 -7.81 4.06
N LYS A 325 4.77 -9.11 3.82
CA LYS A 325 4.43 -9.75 2.55
C LYS A 325 3.42 -10.87 2.78
N ALA A 326 2.23 -10.76 2.22
CA ALA A 326 1.23 -11.82 2.27
C ALA A 326 1.50 -12.86 1.17
N THR A 327 1.45 -14.15 1.51
CA THR A 327 1.62 -15.23 0.53
C THR A 327 0.85 -16.49 0.92
N ARG A 328 0.20 -17.08 -0.07
CA ARG A 328 -0.43 -18.40 -0.09
C ARG A 328 0.33 -19.40 -0.98
N SER A 329 1.41 -18.95 -1.63
CA SER A 329 2.37 -19.83 -2.29
C SER A 329 3.24 -20.57 -1.28
N ASP A 330 3.54 -21.84 -1.57
CA ASP A 330 4.49 -22.66 -0.79
C ASP A 330 5.95 -22.23 -1.02
N SER A 331 6.21 -21.39 -2.03
CA SER A 331 7.52 -20.83 -2.32
C SER A 331 7.40 -19.39 -2.82
N LEU A 332 8.28 -18.52 -2.34
CA LEU A 332 8.31 -17.12 -2.77
C LEU A 332 9.75 -16.64 -2.97
N ASP A 333 10.02 -16.07 -4.14
CA ASP A 333 11.27 -15.36 -4.41
C ASP A 333 11.23 -13.97 -3.75
N PHE A 334 12.33 -13.58 -3.11
CA PHE A 334 12.43 -12.33 -2.38
C PHE A 334 13.42 -11.38 -3.04
N LYS A 335 12.90 -10.30 -3.63
CA LYS A 335 13.70 -9.25 -4.28
C LYS A 335 13.99 -8.13 -3.30
N THR A 336 15.12 -8.22 -2.62
CA THR A 336 15.48 -7.29 -1.54
C THR A 336 15.65 -5.85 -2.00
N ILE A 337 15.93 -5.63 -3.30
CA ILE A 337 16.08 -4.30 -3.90
C ILE A 337 14.88 -3.38 -3.63
N PHE A 338 13.66 -3.89 -3.70
CA PHE A 338 12.46 -3.07 -3.47
C PHE A 338 12.32 -2.60 -2.02
N VAL A 339 12.76 -3.42 -1.06
CA VAL A 339 12.80 -3.03 0.36
C VAL A 339 13.88 -1.98 0.56
N GLN A 340 15.07 -2.22 -0.01
CA GLN A 340 16.19 -1.28 0.06
C GLN A 340 15.84 0.10 -0.51
N GLU A 341 15.14 0.16 -1.64
CA GLU A 341 14.71 1.41 -2.27
C GLU A 341 13.80 2.25 -1.38
N VAL A 342 12.94 1.63 -0.56
CA VAL A 342 12.10 2.36 0.41
C VAL A 342 12.95 2.85 1.57
N LEU A 343 13.84 2.00 2.10
CA LEU A 343 14.73 2.36 3.21
C LEU A 343 15.64 3.55 2.84
N LEU A 344 16.26 3.53 1.65
CA LEU A 344 17.08 4.65 1.16
C LEU A 344 16.27 5.96 1.04
N LYS A 345 14.99 5.86 0.64
CA LYS A 345 14.10 7.04 0.60
C LYS A 345 13.75 7.54 2.00
N LEU A 346 13.54 6.67 2.98
CA LEU A 346 13.37 7.07 4.38
C LEU A 346 14.64 7.70 4.95
N GLU A 347 15.82 7.16 4.66
CA GLU A 347 17.11 7.73 5.07
C GLU A 347 17.34 9.12 4.47
N SER A 348 17.17 9.26 3.14
CA SER A 348 17.23 10.59 2.48
C SER A 348 16.17 11.56 2.99
N ALA A 349 15.07 11.04 3.54
CA ALA A 349 14.03 11.82 4.18
C ALA A 349 14.41 12.27 5.62
N GLY A 350 15.50 11.74 6.17
CA GLY A 350 16.05 12.10 7.49
C GLY A 350 15.77 11.07 8.59
N MET A 351 15.29 9.87 8.25
CA MET A 351 15.13 8.78 9.22
C MET A 351 16.47 8.08 9.49
N GLU A 352 16.83 7.95 10.77
CA GLU A 352 17.90 7.04 11.19
C GLU A 352 17.32 5.63 11.38
N ILE A 353 17.76 4.67 10.56
CA ILE A 353 17.24 3.31 10.57
C ILE A 353 18.22 2.40 11.31
N SER A 354 17.80 1.88 12.46
CA SER A 354 18.57 0.94 13.29
C SER A 354 18.10 -0.50 13.16
N ASP A 355 16.82 -0.73 12.87
CA ASP A 355 16.22 -2.07 12.86
C ASP A 355 15.26 -2.24 11.68
N VAL A 356 15.35 -3.37 10.98
CA VAL A 356 14.51 -3.67 9.83
C VAL A 356 14.02 -5.10 9.91
N GLU A 357 12.70 -5.26 9.95
CA GLU A 357 12.04 -6.56 9.98
C GLU A 357 11.27 -6.80 8.68
N VAL A 358 11.39 -8.01 8.13
CA VAL A 358 10.61 -8.45 6.97
C VAL A 358 9.86 -9.72 7.36
N PHE A 359 8.52 -9.63 7.41
CA PHE A 359 7.64 -10.74 7.71
C PHE A 359 6.97 -11.27 6.45
N PHE A 360 7.11 -12.57 6.24
CA PHE A 360 6.32 -13.31 5.25
C PHE A 360 5.14 -13.91 6.00
N VAL A 361 3.96 -13.32 5.77
CA VAL A 361 2.72 -13.74 6.42
C VAL A 361 2.07 -14.80 5.54
N THR A 362 1.73 -15.93 6.15
CA THR A 362 1.05 -17.07 5.50
C THR A 362 -0.04 -17.65 6.40
N THR A 363 -0.63 -18.77 6.01
CA THR A 363 -1.58 -19.52 6.85
C THR A 363 -0.88 -20.59 7.67
N LYS A 364 -1.50 -21.02 8.78
CA LYS A 364 -0.91 -22.00 9.70
C LYS A 364 -0.51 -23.30 9.01
N ASP A 365 -1.35 -23.80 8.11
CA ASP A 365 -1.11 -25.06 7.39
C ASP A 365 0.06 -24.93 6.40
N GLN A 366 0.23 -23.75 5.82
CA GLN A 366 1.29 -23.47 4.84
C GLN A 366 2.66 -23.23 5.49
N LEU A 367 2.69 -22.74 6.73
CA LEU A 367 3.93 -22.49 7.45
C LEU A 367 4.87 -23.70 7.46
N CYS A 368 4.31 -24.91 7.59
CA CYS A 368 5.07 -26.16 7.62
C CYS A 368 5.72 -26.51 6.27
N ASN A 369 5.12 -26.07 5.16
CA ASN A 369 5.55 -26.41 3.80
C ASN A 369 6.29 -25.26 3.10
N PHE A 370 6.24 -24.06 3.67
CA PHE A 370 6.81 -22.86 3.07
C PHE A 370 8.33 -22.97 2.94
N LYS A 371 8.83 -22.65 1.74
CA LYS A 371 10.25 -22.58 1.43
C LYS A 371 10.57 -21.19 0.90
N MET A 372 11.63 -20.58 1.42
CA MET A 372 12.16 -19.37 0.80
C MET A 372 12.75 -19.75 -0.56
N GLY A 373 12.30 -19.07 -1.61
CA GLY A 373 12.83 -19.21 -2.95
C GLY A 373 14.17 -18.49 -3.10
N ASN A 374 14.41 -17.92 -4.28
CA ASN A 374 15.61 -17.12 -4.53
C ASN A 374 15.52 -15.78 -3.82
N VAL A 375 16.50 -15.50 -2.95
CA VAL A 375 16.75 -14.15 -2.46
C VAL A 375 17.64 -13.44 -3.47
N HIS A 376 17.05 -12.50 -4.22
CA HIS A 376 17.76 -11.64 -5.14
C HIS A 376 18.44 -10.49 -4.38
N GLU A 377 19.61 -10.07 -4.85
CA GLU A 377 20.42 -8.99 -4.28
C GLU A 377 20.73 -9.16 -2.77
N ARG A 378 21.06 -10.37 -2.31
CA ARG A 378 21.18 -10.77 -0.88
C ARG A 378 21.94 -9.84 0.07
N TYR A 379 22.76 -8.94 -0.44
CA TYR A 379 23.56 -7.99 0.34
C TYR A 379 22.93 -6.58 0.43
N ALA A 380 21.82 -6.33 -0.27
CA ALA A 380 21.14 -5.04 -0.32
C ALA A 380 20.71 -4.52 1.07
N LEU A 381 20.38 -5.42 1.99
CA LEU A 381 19.92 -5.09 3.34
C LEU A 381 21.01 -5.24 4.42
N GLN A 382 22.25 -5.58 4.04
CA GLN A 382 23.33 -5.87 4.99
C GLN A 382 23.66 -4.68 5.90
N LYS A 383 23.50 -3.44 5.40
CA LYS A 383 23.68 -2.19 6.17
C LYS A 383 22.72 -2.08 7.36
N TYR A 384 21.54 -2.69 7.27
CA TYR A 384 20.45 -2.54 8.25
C TYR A 384 20.39 -3.71 9.25
N GLY A 385 21.49 -4.42 9.45
CA GLY A 385 21.54 -5.57 10.36
C GLY A 385 20.92 -6.86 9.79
N VAL A 386 20.35 -6.83 8.58
CA VAL A 386 19.80 -8.02 7.91
C VAL A 386 20.94 -8.83 7.30
N SER A 387 21.38 -9.88 7.99
CA SER A 387 22.43 -10.77 7.48
C SER A 387 21.94 -11.53 6.21
N PRO A 388 22.79 -11.75 5.19
CA PRO A 388 22.46 -12.51 3.97
C PRO A 388 22.05 -13.98 4.20
N LYS A 389 22.17 -14.48 5.43
CA LYS A 389 21.74 -15.83 5.80
C LYS A 389 20.22 -15.85 5.95
N GLU A 390 19.59 -16.92 5.45
CA GLU A 390 18.14 -17.24 5.42
C GLU A 390 17.36 -17.11 6.75
N LYS A 391 17.99 -16.60 7.82
CA LYS A 391 17.48 -16.51 9.19
C LYS A 391 16.69 -15.25 9.55
N HIS A 392 16.52 -14.28 8.64
CA HIS A 392 15.83 -13.00 8.95
C HIS A 392 14.53 -12.77 8.17
N ALA A 393 14.19 -13.64 7.22
CA ALA A 393 12.85 -13.73 6.70
C ALA A 393 11.99 -14.46 7.74
N ASN A 394 11.34 -13.70 8.60
CA ASN A 394 10.47 -14.25 9.61
C ASN A 394 9.16 -14.68 8.95
N VAL A 395 9.07 -15.98 8.63
CA VAL A 395 7.80 -16.55 8.21
C VAL A 395 6.91 -16.67 9.44
N ARG A 396 5.75 -16.03 9.38
CA ARG A 396 4.76 -16.00 10.44
C ARG A 396 3.42 -16.40 9.84
N TYR A 397 2.56 -17.01 10.64
CA TYR A 397 1.18 -17.22 10.24
C TYR A 397 0.26 -16.19 10.88
N LEU A 398 -0.81 -15.90 10.17
CA LEU A 398 -1.88 -15.03 10.62
C LEU A 398 -2.73 -15.77 11.67
N ASP A 399 -2.75 -15.26 12.91
CA ASP A 399 -3.71 -15.69 13.92
C ASP A 399 -4.85 -14.68 14.02
N ILE A 400 -6.07 -15.13 13.66
CA ILE A 400 -7.26 -14.29 13.62
C ILE A 400 -7.95 -14.39 14.99
N GLN A 401 -7.96 -13.30 15.74
CA GLN A 401 -8.46 -13.28 17.12
C GLN A 401 -10.01 -13.17 17.22
N ILE A 402 -10.74 -13.58 16.19
CA ILE A 402 -12.19 -13.43 16.09
C ILE A 402 -12.84 -14.81 16.17
N PRO A 403 -13.87 -15.03 17.01
CA PRO A 403 -14.67 -16.23 16.95
C PRO A 403 -15.46 -16.24 15.64
N LEU A 404 -15.02 -17.08 14.68
CA LEU A 404 -15.69 -17.27 13.39
C LEU A 404 -17.00 -18.09 13.52
N GLU A 405 -17.25 -18.70 14.67
CA GLU A 405 -18.35 -19.65 14.95
C GLU A 405 -19.76 -19.02 14.94
N GLY A 406 -19.87 -17.68 14.93
CA GLY A 406 -21.16 -16.97 14.99
C GLY A 406 -21.74 -16.52 13.64
N TYR A 407 -20.99 -16.68 12.54
CA TYR A 407 -21.48 -16.34 11.20
C TYR A 407 -22.07 -17.60 10.57
N GLN A 408 -23.40 -17.64 10.44
CA GLN A 408 -24.08 -18.69 9.67
C GLN A 408 -23.79 -18.45 8.18
N TRP A 409 -23.30 -19.50 7.52
CA TRP A 409 -22.85 -19.50 6.12
C TRP A 409 -24.00 -19.85 5.17
#